data_AF-A0A914MY81-F1
#
_entry.id   AF-A0A914MY81-F1
#
_cell.length_a   1.000
_cell.length_b   1.000
_cell.length_c   1.000
_cell.angle_alpha   90.00
_cell.angle_beta   90.00
_cell.angle_gamma   90.00
#
_symmetry.space_group_name_H-M   'P 1'
#
loop_
_entity.id
_entity.type
_entity.pdbx_description
1 polymer ?
#
loop_
_entity_poly.entity_id
_entity_poly.type
_entity_poly.pdbx_seq_one_letter_code
_entity_poly.pdbx_strand_id
1 'polypeptide(L)'
;MSPPKNNNFNNNINNSLINNTNSINSVYTSLKPPTFFVTDRRMLAHKNEWDLDHIDTPKRLAAVLDMLENEHLLDQCQVIDSAECSNADLRHFKNK
;
A
#
# COMPACT_ATOMS: atom_id res chain seq x y z
N MET A 1 -23.75 -18.13 -52.65
CA MET A 1 -24.02 -17.05 -51.66
C MET A 1 -23.11 -17.29 -50.47
N SER A 2 -22.22 -16.36 -50.15
CA SER A 2 -21.33 -16.46 -48.98
C SER A 2 -22.06 -15.99 -47.71
N PRO A 3 -21.76 -16.53 -46.51
CA PRO A 3 -22.44 -16.13 -45.28
C PRO A 3 -22.11 -14.67 -44.92
N PRO A 4 -23.06 -13.92 -44.32
CA PRO A 4 -22.79 -12.56 -43.87
C PRO A 4 -21.74 -12.56 -42.74
N LYS A 5 -20.75 -11.67 -42.84
CA LYS A 5 -19.67 -11.51 -41.86
C LYS A 5 -20.23 -10.99 -40.53
N ASN A 6 -20.44 -11.89 -39.56
CA ASN A 6 -20.89 -11.63 -38.19
C ASN A 6 -19.80 -10.97 -37.29
N ASN A 7 -18.80 -10.34 -37.89
CA ASN A 7 -17.59 -9.96 -37.15
C ASN A 7 -17.69 -8.54 -36.56
N ASN A 8 -18.51 -7.64 -37.13
CA ASN A 8 -18.60 -6.25 -36.68
C ASN A 8 -19.46 -6.05 -35.43
N PHE A 9 -20.56 -6.78 -35.28
CA PHE A 9 -21.42 -6.65 -34.10
C PHE A 9 -20.74 -7.17 -32.84
N ASN A 10 -20.12 -8.34 -32.91
CA ASN A 10 -19.40 -8.93 -31.78
C ASN A 10 -18.20 -8.07 -31.36
N ASN A 11 -17.47 -7.48 -32.30
CA ASN A 11 -16.36 -6.58 -32.00
C ASN A 11 -16.83 -5.28 -31.30
N ASN A 12 -17.97 -4.72 -31.70
CA ASN A 12 -18.53 -3.53 -31.05
C ASN A 12 -19.02 -3.82 -29.62
N ILE A 13 -19.63 -5.00 -29.39
CA ILE A 13 -20.05 -5.41 -28.05
C ILE A 13 -18.84 -5.64 -27.14
N ASN A 14 -17.79 -6.29 -27.63
CA ASN A 14 -16.57 -6.51 -26.86
C ASN A 14 -15.91 -5.18 -26.46
N ASN A 15 -15.82 -4.22 -27.39
CA ASN A 15 -15.26 -2.91 -27.11
C ASN A 15 -16.10 -2.11 -26.10
N SER A 16 -17.43 -2.18 -26.16
CA SER A 16 -18.29 -1.48 -25.20
C SER A 16 -18.19 -2.06 -23.79
N LEU A 17 -18.09 -3.39 -23.66
CA LEU A 17 -17.86 -4.07 -22.39
C LEU A 17 -16.52 -3.67 -21.77
N ILE A 18 -15.44 -3.67 -22.57
CA ILE A 18 -14.10 -3.26 -22.12
C ILE A 18 -14.10 -1.79 -21.65
N ASN A 19 -14.75 -0.91 -22.39
CA ASN A 19 -14.85 0.51 -22.01
C ASN A 19 -15.63 0.68 -20.70
N ASN A 20 -16.71 -0.08 -20.51
CA ASN A 20 -17.48 -0.05 -19.28
C ASN A 20 -16.67 -0.56 -18.08
N THR A 21 -15.94 -1.68 -18.23
CA THR A 21 -15.08 -2.20 -17.16
C THR A 21 -13.98 -1.22 -16.78
N ASN A 22 -13.38 -0.54 -17.75
CA ASN A 22 -12.35 0.47 -17.49
C ASN A 22 -12.94 1.70 -16.77
N SER A 23 -14.14 2.14 -17.18
CA SER A 23 -14.85 3.23 -16.49
C SER A 23 -15.17 2.86 -15.05
N ILE A 24 -15.65 1.63 -14.80
CA ILE A 24 -15.97 1.14 -13.45
C ILE A 24 -14.70 1.08 -12.60
N ASN A 25 -13.62 0.51 -13.12
CA ASN A 25 -12.34 0.44 -12.40
C ASN A 25 -11.81 1.84 -12.07
N SER A 26 -11.90 2.78 -13.02
CA SER A 26 -11.52 4.19 -12.81
C SER A 26 -12.31 4.84 -11.68
N VAL A 27 -13.63 4.61 -11.63
CA VAL A 27 -14.50 5.12 -10.56
C VAL A 27 -14.14 4.47 -9.22
N TYR A 28 -13.92 3.16 -9.18
CA TYR A 28 -13.49 2.46 -7.96
C TYR A 28 -12.15 2.97 -7.44
N THR A 29 -11.15 3.20 -8.31
CA THR A 29 -9.88 3.81 -7.91
C THR A 29 -10.04 5.24 -7.41
N SER A 30 -10.98 6.02 -7.98
CA SER A 30 -11.24 7.39 -7.53
C SER A 30 -11.99 7.44 -6.19
N LEU A 31 -12.78 6.43 -5.86
CA LEU A 31 -13.54 6.35 -4.60
C LEU A 31 -12.77 5.65 -3.49
N LYS A 32 -11.77 4.84 -3.83
CA LYS A 32 -10.92 4.17 -2.84
C LYS A 32 -10.12 5.24 -2.10
N PRO A 33 -10.31 5.38 -0.77
CA PRO A 33 -9.50 6.33 0.00
C PRO A 33 -8.02 5.92 -0.08
N PRO A 34 -7.09 6.89 -0.13
CA PRO A 34 -5.67 6.58 -0.15
C PRO A 34 -5.26 5.85 1.13
N THR A 35 -4.37 4.87 0.99
CA THR A 35 -3.71 4.24 2.13
C THR A 35 -2.38 4.94 2.34
N PHE A 36 -2.15 5.44 3.55
CA PHE A 36 -0.89 6.09 3.91
C PHE A 36 0.04 5.11 4.58
N PHE A 37 1.33 5.21 4.27
CA PHE A 37 2.37 4.40 4.87
C PHE A 37 3.43 5.30 5.48
N VAL A 38 3.82 5.02 6.72
CA VAL A 38 4.89 5.74 7.42
C VAL A 38 5.85 4.73 8.03
N THR A 39 7.13 4.94 7.77
CA THR A 39 8.22 4.24 8.44
C THR A 39 9.43 5.15 8.51
N ASP A 40 10.41 4.77 9.30
CA ASP A 40 11.67 5.48 9.45
C ASP A 40 12.79 4.48 9.69
N ARG A 41 13.86 4.58 8.90
CA ARG A 41 15.02 3.71 9.01
C ARG A 41 15.70 3.80 10.39
N ARG A 42 15.56 4.94 11.09
CA ARG A 42 16.03 5.13 12.47
C ARG A 42 15.42 4.11 13.44
N MET A 43 14.21 3.62 13.18
CA MET A 43 13.57 2.59 14.00
C MET A 43 14.31 1.25 13.96
N LEU A 44 15.07 0.95 12.90
CA LEU A 44 15.92 -0.24 12.80
C LEU A 44 17.14 -0.21 13.73
N ALA A 45 17.45 0.93 14.33
CA ALA A 45 18.53 1.03 15.31
C ALA A 45 18.14 0.47 16.68
N HIS A 46 16.84 0.28 16.95
CA HIS A 46 16.35 -0.20 18.25
C HIS A 46 16.66 -1.69 18.44
N LYS A 47 17.53 -2.01 19.38
CA LYS A 47 17.85 -3.38 19.80
C LYS A 47 18.21 -3.40 21.28
N ASN A 48 18.02 -4.56 21.91
CA ASN A 48 18.60 -4.82 23.22
C ASN A 48 20.10 -5.16 23.06
N GLU A 49 20.97 -4.40 23.72
CA GLU A 49 22.42 -4.61 23.66
C GLU A 49 22.93 -5.67 24.65
N TRP A 50 22.10 -6.02 25.65
CA TRP A 50 22.45 -6.98 26.70
C TRP A 50 21.84 -8.37 26.49
N ASP A 51 20.79 -8.46 25.68
CA ASP A 51 20.11 -9.70 25.34
C ASP A 51 20.03 -9.84 23.82
N LEU A 52 20.90 -10.69 23.26
CA LEU A 52 20.96 -10.94 21.82
C LEU A 52 19.79 -11.77 21.30
N ASP A 53 19.11 -12.50 22.19
CA ASP A 53 17.98 -13.38 21.85
C ASP A 53 16.62 -12.71 22.14
N HIS A 54 16.63 -11.41 22.42
CA HIS A 54 15.42 -10.65 22.69
C HIS A 54 14.44 -10.75 21.52
N ILE A 55 13.13 -10.87 21.82
CA ILE A 55 12.11 -11.01 20.77
C ILE A 55 11.90 -9.71 19.97
N ASP A 56 12.13 -8.56 20.60
CA ASP A 56 12.05 -7.25 19.93
C ASP A 56 13.42 -6.87 19.38
N THR A 57 13.61 -7.15 18.09
CA THR A 57 14.86 -6.90 17.35
C THR A 57 14.57 -6.09 16.10
N PRO A 58 15.58 -5.40 15.53
CA PRO A 58 15.46 -4.69 14.25
C PRO A 58 14.89 -5.55 13.12
N LYS A 59 15.13 -6.86 13.19
CA LYS A 59 14.65 -7.85 12.22
C LYS A 59 13.12 -7.84 12.08
N ARG A 60 12.38 -7.48 13.14
CA ARG A 60 10.91 -7.38 13.09
C ARG A 60 10.45 -6.36 12.05
N LEU A 61 10.98 -5.14 12.10
CA LEU A 61 10.62 -4.10 11.14
C LEU A 61 11.21 -4.40 9.77
N ALA A 62 12.46 -4.85 9.69
CA ALA A 62 13.10 -5.17 8.41
C ALA A 62 12.30 -6.22 7.62
N ALA A 63 11.86 -7.31 8.27
CA ALA A 63 11.07 -8.35 7.61
C ALA A 63 9.72 -7.85 7.07
N VAL A 64 9.08 -6.90 7.77
CA VAL A 64 7.84 -6.28 7.29
C VAL A 64 8.11 -5.41 6.06
N LEU A 65 9.18 -4.60 6.09
CA LEU A 65 9.55 -3.75 4.97
C LEU A 65 9.91 -4.57 3.73
N ASP A 66 10.74 -5.60 3.90
CA ASP A 66 11.14 -6.51 2.83
C ASP A 66 9.91 -7.18 2.18
N MET A 67 8.95 -7.66 2.99
CA MET A 67 7.72 -8.26 2.50
C MET A 67 6.85 -7.25 1.73
N LEU A 68 6.67 -6.04 2.27
CA LEU A 68 5.85 -5.02 1.61
C LEU A 68 6.44 -4.56 0.27
N GLU A 69 7.76 -4.50 0.18
CA GLU A 69 8.48 -4.19 -1.05
C GLU A 69 8.38 -5.34 -2.07
N ASN A 70 8.66 -6.59 -1.64
CA ASN A 70 8.60 -7.76 -2.52
C ASN A 70 7.20 -8.03 -3.09
N GLU A 71 6.15 -7.71 -2.33
CA GLU A 71 4.75 -7.86 -2.75
C GLU A 71 4.19 -6.61 -3.45
N HIS A 72 5.02 -5.59 -3.72
CA HIS A 72 4.60 -4.34 -4.39
C HIS A 72 3.42 -3.63 -3.70
N LEU A 73 3.28 -3.83 -2.38
CA LEU A 73 2.19 -3.22 -1.61
C LEU A 73 2.44 -1.73 -1.35
N LEU A 74 3.71 -1.34 -1.28
CA LEU A 74 4.11 0.06 -1.13
C LEU A 74 3.75 0.91 -2.35
N ASP A 75 3.69 0.33 -3.55
CA ASP A 75 3.33 1.02 -4.80
C ASP A 75 1.88 1.53 -4.79
N GLN A 76 1.04 0.97 -3.91
CA GLN A 76 -0.36 1.37 -3.72
C GLN A 76 -0.56 2.35 -2.56
N CYS A 77 0.50 2.68 -1.82
CA CYS A 77 0.46 3.54 -0.66
C CYS A 77 1.00 4.94 -0.96
N GLN A 78 0.46 5.94 -0.28
CA GLN A 78 1.07 7.26 -0.20
C GLN A 78 2.05 7.28 0.98
N VAL A 79 3.34 7.31 0.67
CA VAL A 79 4.39 7.38 1.69
C VAL A 79 4.42 8.79 2.28
N ILE A 80 4.40 8.87 3.60
CA ILE A 80 4.56 10.13 4.34
C ILE A 80 5.79 10.06 5.24
N ASP A 81 6.40 11.22 5.45
CA ASP A 81 7.57 11.34 6.30
C ASP A 81 7.20 11.14 7.77
N SER A 82 8.12 10.51 8.50
CA SER A 82 8.03 10.43 9.95
C SER A 82 8.31 11.79 10.58
N ALA A 83 7.76 12.01 11.78
CA ALA A 83 8.08 13.18 12.60
C ALA A 83 8.36 12.74 14.04
N GLU A 84 9.28 13.44 14.69
CA GLU A 84 9.56 13.20 16.11
C GLU A 84 8.39 13.66 16.97
N CYS A 85 8.03 12.85 17.95
CA CYS A 85 6.98 13.20 18.92
C CYS A 85 7.49 14.30 19.84
N SER A 86 6.75 15.40 19.96
CA SER A 86 7.17 16.52 20.80
C SER A 86 6.99 16.21 22.28
N ASN A 87 7.74 16.90 23.15
CA ASN A 87 7.54 16.81 24.60
C ASN A 87 6.14 17.25 25.03
N ALA A 88 5.47 18.13 24.27
CA ALA A 88 4.10 18.53 24.56
C ALA A 88 3.13 17.36 24.34
N ASP A 89 3.30 16.62 23.23
CA ASP A 89 2.48 15.44 22.91
C ASP A 89 2.71 14.31 23.94
N LEU A 90 3.97 14.06 24.32
CA LEU A 90 4.31 13.03 25.30
C LEU A 90 3.67 13.25 26.67
N ARG A 91 3.51 14.51 27.10
CA ARG A 91 2.92 14.86 28.40
C ARG A 91 1.43 14.50 28.50
N HIS A 92 0.72 14.37 27.38
CA HIS A 92 -0.67 13.89 27.40
C HIS A 92 -0.77 12.44 27.86
N PHE A 93 0.29 11.65 27.70
CA PHE A 93 0.31 10.22 28.02
C PHE A 93 1.15 9.90 29.27
N LYS A 94 2.16 10.72 29.57
CA LYS A 94 3.04 10.54 30.73
C LYS A 94 2.61 11.47 31.87
N ASN A 95 1.86 10.89 32.80
CA ASN A 95 1.50 11.32 34.17
C ASN A 95 -0.03 11.26 34.43
N LYS A 96 -0.49 10.06 34.81
CA LYS A 96 -1.39 9.87 35.96
C LYS A 96 -0.55 9.37 37.12
#